data_AF-A0A7S4IAA8-F1
#
_entry.id   AF-A0A7S4IAA8-F1
#
_cell.length_a   1.000
_cell.length_b   1.000
_cell.length_c   1.000
_cell.angle_alpha   90.00
_cell.angle_beta   90.00
_cell.angle_gamma   90.00
#
_symmetry.space_group_name_H-M   'P 1'
#
loop_
_entity.id
_entity.type
_entity.pdbx_description
1 polymer ?
#
loop_
_entity_poly.entity_id
_entity_poly.type
_entity_poly.pdbx_seq_one_letter_code
_entity_poly.pdbx_strand_id
1 'polypeptide(L)'
;MYSPTEAMAPATCWATYAKHLPLLSSVARRVLAQPACASAAERNWSIYGQVNTTARSRMQHETGDKLVYCHEALHLKGKLQDAGYKQKAEKEVGHGLGLGLVGRGGSQDVRRRRRRRPSGGVAVRHDR
;
A
#
# COMPACT_ATOMS: atom_id res chain seq x y z
N MET A 1 43.64 7.55 -5.32
CA MET A 1 42.93 6.32 -5.75
C MET A 1 41.55 6.36 -5.13
N TYR A 2 40.50 6.59 -5.92
CA TYR A 2 39.10 6.52 -5.44
C TYR A 2 38.76 5.05 -5.21
N SER A 3 38.18 4.74 -4.05
CA SER A 3 37.80 3.37 -3.72
C SER A 3 36.46 3.03 -4.37
N PRO A 4 36.21 1.78 -4.82
CA PRO A 4 34.96 1.39 -5.50
C PRO A 4 33.67 1.69 -4.71
N THR A 5 33.80 1.96 -3.43
CA THR A 5 32.69 2.27 -2.52
C THR A 5 32.17 3.70 -2.62
N GLU A 6 32.92 4.65 -3.19
CA GLU A 6 32.46 6.05 -3.33
C GLU A 6 31.38 6.23 -4.41
N ALA A 7 31.30 5.31 -5.37
CA ALA A 7 30.30 5.36 -6.43
C ALA A 7 28.96 4.68 -6.07
N MET A 8 28.90 3.98 -4.93
CA MET A 8 27.76 3.15 -4.59
C MET A 8 26.85 3.83 -3.56
N ALA A 9 25.54 3.77 -3.79
CA ALA A 9 24.58 4.30 -2.82
C ALA A 9 24.79 3.67 -1.44
N PRO A 10 24.74 4.44 -0.34
CA PRO A 10 25.03 3.95 1.00
C PRO A 10 24.10 2.80 1.43
N ALA A 11 22.84 2.80 0.97
CA ALA A 11 21.94 1.68 1.22
C ALA A 11 22.44 0.36 0.58
N THR A 12 23.08 0.44 -0.59
CA THR A 12 23.62 -0.71 -1.31
C THR A 12 24.90 -1.22 -0.65
N CYS A 13 25.76 -0.34 -0.10
CA CYS A 13 26.95 -0.78 0.62
C CYS A 13 26.60 -1.57 1.88
N TRP A 14 25.61 -1.15 2.66
CA TRP A 14 25.15 -1.95 3.80
C TRP A 14 24.48 -3.27 3.40
N ALA A 15 23.92 -3.35 2.18
CA ALA A 15 23.36 -4.58 1.66
C ALA A 15 24.44 -5.63 1.32
N THR A 16 25.64 -5.23 0.88
CA THR A 16 26.74 -6.18 0.62
C THR A 16 27.28 -6.79 1.91
N TYR A 17 27.36 -6.01 2.99
CA TYR A 17 27.80 -6.47 4.31
C TYR A 17 26.71 -7.20 5.12
N ALA A 18 25.48 -7.26 4.62
CA ALA A 18 24.35 -7.88 5.34
C ALA A 18 24.57 -9.36 5.70
N LYS A 19 25.38 -10.10 4.92
CA LYS A 19 25.71 -11.51 5.20
C LYS A 19 26.68 -11.68 6.37
N HIS A 20 27.60 -10.72 6.55
CA HIS A 20 28.63 -10.79 7.58
C HIS A 20 28.14 -10.18 8.90
N LEU A 21 27.34 -9.12 8.83
CA LEU A 21 26.86 -8.36 9.99
C LEU A 21 25.35 -8.12 9.87
N PRO A 22 24.51 -9.16 10.03
CA PRO A 22 23.07 -9.06 9.77
C PRO A 22 22.36 -8.07 10.70
N LEU A 23 22.76 -8.02 11.98
CA LEU A 23 22.19 -7.10 12.96
C LEU A 23 22.52 -5.63 12.61
N LEU A 24 23.81 -5.34 12.36
CA LEU A 24 24.28 -3.99 12.06
C LEU A 24 23.71 -3.48 10.74
N SER A 25 23.70 -4.32 9.69
CA SER A 25 23.12 -3.97 8.40
C SER A 25 21.63 -3.64 8.50
N SER A 26 20.87 -4.39 9.33
CA SER A 26 19.46 -4.09 9.60
C SER A 26 19.27 -2.69 10.21
N VAL A 27 20.07 -2.35 11.23
CA VAL A 27 19.99 -1.03 11.88
C VAL A 27 20.43 0.08 10.93
N ALA A 28 21.58 -0.08 10.27
CA ALA A 28 22.13 0.90 9.34
C ALA A 28 21.14 1.24 8.21
N ARG A 29 20.46 0.23 7.66
CA ARG A 29 19.43 0.45 6.63
C ARG A 29 18.21 1.20 7.16
N ARG A 30 17.80 1.00 8.42
CA ARG A 30 16.70 1.76 9.03
C ARG A 30 17.08 3.21 9.25
N VAL A 31 18.28 3.45 9.78
CA VAL A 31 18.80 4.82 10.00
C VAL A 31 18.93 5.57 8.67
N LEU A 32 19.46 4.93 7.62
CA LEU A 32 19.54 5.53 6.29
C LEU A 32 18.18 5.77 5.63
N ALA A 33 17.12 5.08 6.07
CA ALA A 33 15.76 5.32 5.60
C ALA A 33 15.05 6.46 6.35
N GLN A 34 15.61 6.95 7.46
CA GLN A 34 15.03 8.05 8.22
C GLN A 34 15.28 9.39 7.52
N PRO A 35 14.27 10.27 7.44
CA PRO A 35 14.48 11.62 6.97
C PRO A 35 15.37 12.38 7.96
N ALA A 36 16.44 13.00 7.46
CA ALA A 36 17.41 13.74 8.28
C ALA A 36 17.04 15.22 8.49
N CYS A 37 16.01 15.72 7.79
CA CYS A 37 15.66 17.14 7.77
C CYS A 37 14.25 17.42 8.31
N ALA A 38 14.10 18.57 8.97
CA ALA A 38 12.81 19.06 9.46
C ALA A 38 11.79 19.28 8.33
N SER A 39 12.24 19.55 7.10
CA SER A 39 11.36 19.75 5.95
C SER A 39 10.53 18.52 5.57
N ALA A 40 10.92 17.32 6.01
CA ALA A 40 10.06 16.15 5.91
C ALA A 40 8.87 16.24 6.89
N ALA A 41 9.11 16.69 8.12
CA ALA A 41 8.06 16.89 9.10
C ALA A 41 7.16 18.10 8.74
N GLU A 42 7.73 19.20 8.26
CA GLU A 42 6.98 20.39 7.82
C GLU A 42 5.98 20.05 6.71
N ARG A 43 6.36 19.19 5.76
CA ARG A 43 5.43 18.68 4.74
C ARG A 43 4.28 17.92 5.38
N ASN A 44 4.55 17.00 6.31
CA ASN A 44 3.49 16.26 7.02
C ASN A 44 2.54 17.20 7.78
N TRP A 45 3.08 18.24 8.43
CA TRP A 45 2.27 19.24 9.15
C TRP A 45 1.41 20.08 8.22
N SER A 46 1.91 20.41 7.02
CA SER A 46 1.13 21.11 6.00
C SER A 46 -0.07 20.27 5.53
N ILE A 47 0.13 18.95 5.32
CA ILE A 47 -0.96 18.02 4.99
C ILE A 47 -1.99 17.95 6.12
N TYR A 48 -1.54 17.92 7.38
CA TYR A 48 -2.45 17.97 8.53
C TYR A 48 -3.34 19.23 8.49
N GLY A 49 -2.78 20.38 8.11
CA GLY A 49 -3.52 21.61 7.88
C GLY A 49 -4.55 21.51 6.73
N GLN A 50 -4.22 20.80 5.65
CA GLN A 50 -5.18 20.54 4.56
C GLN A 50 -6.30 19.55 4.95
N VAL A 51 -6.00 18.56 5.78
CA VAL A 51 -6.99 17.58 6.27
C VAL A 51 -7.93 18.23 7.27
N ASN A 52 -7.37 19.02 8.20
CA ASN A 52 -8.10 19.71 9.26
C ASN A 52 -8.47 21.15 8.89
N THR A 53 -9.18 21.31 7.77
CA THR A 53 -9.76 22.61 7.37
C THR A 53 -10.87 23.04 8.33
N THR A 54 -11.11 24.35 8.48
CA THR A 54 -12.13 24.93 9.39
C THR A 54 -13.55 24.38 9.16
N ALA A 55 -13.85 23.91 7.95
CA ALA A 55 -15.13 23.27 7.59
C ALA A 55 -15.23 21.78 7.99
N ARG A 56 -14.11 21.12 8.32
CA ARG A 56 -14.01 19.70 8.74
C ARG A 56 -13.52 19.54 10.19
N SER A 57 -13.43 20.61 10.97
CA SER A 57 -12.82 20.67 12.31
C SER A 57 -13.47 19.84 13.43
N ARG A 58 -14.43 18.96 13.11
CA ARG A 58 -14.98 17.97 14.06
C ARG A 58 -14.27 16.62 13.98
N MET A 59 -13.13 16.55 13.30
CA MET A 59 -12.33 15.33 13.16
C MET A 59 -11.59 15.02 14.45
N GLN A 60 -11.72 13.78 14.94
CA GLN A 60 -10.92 13.29 16.06
C GLN A 60 -9.44 13.26 15.66
N HIS A 61 -8.55 13.58 16.60
CA HIS A 61 -7.10 13.63 16.37
C HIS A 61 -6.56 12.30 15.80
N GLU A 62 -7.01 11.17 16.36
CA GLU A 62 -6.65 9.83 15.88
C GLU A 62 -7.01 9.58 14.41
N THR A 63 -8.12 10.16 13.95
CA THR A 63 -8.57 10.03 12.56
C THR A 63 -7.73 10.91 11.64
N GLY A 64 -7.33 12.09 12.11
CA GLY A 64 -6.41 12.98 11.40
C GLY A 64 -5.05 12.31 11.15
N ASP A 65 -4.49 11.70 12.19
CA ASP A 65 -3.20 11.00 12.10
C ASP A 65 -3.23 9.85 11.08
N LYS A 66 -4.30 9.05 11.10
CA LYS A 66 -4.50 7.95 10.14
C LYS A 66 -4.61 8.47 8.70
N LEU A 67 -5.27 9.60 8.49
CA LEU A 67 -5.39 10.20 7.16
C LEU A 67 -4.07 10.75 6.64
N VAL A 68 -3.29 11.43 7.48
CA VAL A 68 -1.94 11.91 7.11
C VAL A 68 -1.02 10.73 6.82
N TYR A 69 -1.08 9.66 7.63
CA TYR A 69 -0.34 8.43 7.37
C TYR A 69 -0.72 7.81 6.02
N CYS A 70 -2.02 7.65 5.74
CA CYS A 70 -2.50 7.12 4.46
C CYS A 70 -2.07 8.00 3.28
N HIS A 71 -2.12 9.33 3.43
CA HIS A 71 -1.67 10.27 2.41
C HIS A 71 -0.19 10.07 2.07
N GLU A 72 0.68 10.09 3.07
CA GLU A 72 2.12 9.92 2.86
C GLU A 72 2.47 8.53 2.33
N ALA A 73 1.79 7.49 2.82
CA ALA A 73 1.98 6.12 2.34
C ALA A 73 1.60 5.97 0.86
N LEU A 74 0.47 6.56 0.44
CA LEU A 74 0.05 6.57 -0.96
C LEU A 74 1.00 7.39 -1.84
N HIS A 75 1.44 8.54 -1.36
CA HIS A 75 2.42 9.38 -2.06
C HIS A 75 3.74 8.65 -2.27
N LEU A 76 4.28 8.02 -1.22
CA LEU A 76 5.49 7.22 -1.30
C LEU A 76 5.33 6.02 -2.24
N LYS A 77 4.17 5.35 -2.20
CA LYS A 77 3.86 4.24 -3.11
C LYS A 77 3.90 4.68 -4.57
N GLY A 78 3.35 5.85 -4.90
CA GLY A 78 3.43 6.42 -6.26
C GLY A 78 4.88 6.63 -6.69
N LYS A 79 5.69 7.29 -5.86
CA LYS A 79 7.12 7.51 -6.13
C LYS A 79 7.90 6.21 -6.32
N LEU A 80 7.58 5.18 -5.55
CA LEU A 80 8.20 3.86 -5.67
C LEU A 80 7.80 3.18 -6.97
N GLN A 81 6.53 3.29 -7.39
CA GLN A 81 6.07 2.77 -8.68
C GLN A 81 6.76 3.47 -9.85
N ASP A 82 6.90 4.79 -9.79
CA ASP A 82 7.62 5.59 -10.80
C ASP A 82 9.10 5.21 -10.87
N ALA A 83 9.71 4.93 -9.71
CA ALA A 83 11.07 4.42 -9.62
C ALA A 83 11.21 2.93 -10.01
N GLY A 84 10.14 2.26 -10.44
CA GLY A 84 10.14 0.86 -10.84
C GLY A 84 10.33 -0.14 -9.68
N TYR A 85 10.15 0.30 -8.44
CA TYR A 85 10.29 -0.55 -7.26
C TYR A 85 9.15 -1.57 -7.18
N LYS A 86 9.49 -2.86 -7.25
CA LYS A 86 8.54 -3.97 -7.04
C LYS A 86 8.61 -4.40 -5.58
N GLN A 87 7.52 -4.22 -4.86
CA GLN A 87 7.40 -4.67 -3.47
C GLN A 87 7.66 -6.18 -3.42
N LYS A 88 8.65 -6.59 -2.63
CA LYS A 88 9.00 -8.00 -2.49
C LYS A 88 7.86 -8.67 -1.74
N ALA A 89 7.11 -9.56 -2.42
CA ALA A 89 6.09 -10.37 -1.76
C ALA A 89 6.77 -11.16 -0.64
N GLU A 90 6.31 -10.96 0.60
CA GLU A 90 6.71 -11.80 1.72
C GLU A 90 6.25 -13.22 1.40
N LYS A 91 7.18 -14.11 1.07
CA LYS A 91 6.88 -15.54 1.01
C LYS A 91 6.73 -15.98 2.45
N GLU A 92 5.50 -16.23 2.87
CA GLU A 92 5.23 -16.97 4.10
C GLU A 92 6.11 -18.22 4.10
N VAL A 93 7.08 -18.27 5.02
CA VAL A 93 7.84 -19.49 5.30
C VAL A 93 6.88 -20.41 6.04
N GLY A 94 6.13 -21.20 5.27
CA GLY A 94 5.32 -22.30 5.79
C GLY A 94 6.22 -23.39 6.34
N HIS A 95 6.57 -23.28 7.62
CA HIS A 95 6.91 -24.46 8.43
C HIS A 95 5.60 -25.08 8.92
N GLY A 96 5.24 -26.24 8.37
CA GLY A 96 4.08 -26.98 8.88
C GLY A 96 3.56 -28.06 7.93
N LEU A 97 4.20 -29.23 8.00
CA LEU A 97 3.60 -30.57 8.04
C LEU A 97 2.34 -30.82 7.20
N GLY A 98 2.47 -31.76 6.26
CA GLY A 98 1.47 -32.08 5.25
C GLY A 98 0.18 -32.69 5.76
N LEU A 99 -0.77 -32.83 4.84
CA LEU A 99 -1.69 -33.95 4.70
C LEU A 99 -2.28 -33.82 3.29
N GLY A 100 -1.95 -34.78 2.43
CA GLY A 100 -2.50 -34.85 1.09
C GLY A 100 -3.98 -35.20 1.14
N LEU A 101 -4.78 -34.52 0.32
CA LEU A 101 -6.05 -35.02 -0.15
C LEU A 101 -6.15 -34.73 -1.65
N VAL A 102 -5.84 -35.78 -2.42
CA VAL A 102 -6.28 -35.95 -3.81
C VAL A 102 -7.81 -35.96 -3.81
N GLY A 103 -8.43 -35.14 -4.66
CA GLY A 103 -9.88 -35.06 -4.81
C GLY A 103 -10.24 -34.61 -6.21
N ARG A 104 -10.62 -35.58 -7.04
CA ARG A 104 -11.01 -35.48 -8.46
C ARG A 104 -12.25 -34.62 -8.69
N GLY A 105 -12.26 -33.94 -9.85
CA GLY A 105 -13.35 -33.97 -10.83
C GLY A 105 -14.60 -33.14 -10.55
N GLY A 106 -15.00 -32.33 -11.54
CA GLY A 106 -16.34 -31.74 -11.57
C GLY A 106 -16.50 -30.54 -12.50
N SER A 107 -16.57 -30.79 -13.80
CA SER A 107 -17.17 -29.86 -14.76
C SER A 107 -18.64 -29.61 -14.40
N GLN A 108 -19.07 -28.35 -14.30
CA GLN A 108 -20.20 -27.86 -15.10
C GLN A 108 -20.45 -26.35 -14.96
N ASP A 109 -20.47 -25.74 -16.13
CA ASP A 109 -20.97 -24.45 -16.53
C ASP A 109 -22.50 -24.36 -16.30
N VAL A 110 -22.99 -23.32 -15.59
CA VAL A 110 -24.42 -22.96 -15.56
C VAL A 110 -24.60 -21.47 -15.81
N ARG A 111 -24.84 -21.19 -17.09
CA ARG A 111 -25.61 -20.10 -17.70
C ARG A 111 -26.48 -19.26 -16.74
N ARG A 112 -26.20 -17.95 -16.79
CA ARG A 112 -27.14 -16.81 -16.98
C ARG A 112 -28.62 -17.06 -16.65
N ARG A 113 -29.13 -16.37 -15.61
CA ARG A 113 -30.53 -15.90 -15.59
C ARG A 113 -30.64 -14.45 -15.14
N ARG A 114 -30.78 -13.56 -16.13
CA ARG A 114 -31.40 -12.25 -15.98
C ARG A 114 -32.81 -12.44 -15.43
N ARG A 115 -33.11 -11.92 -14.24
CA ARG A 115 -34.49 -11.75 -13.78
C ARG A 115 -35.01 -10.39 -14.26
N ARG A 116 -35.75 -10.43 -15.37
CA ARG A 116 -36.74 -9.41 -15.74
C ARG A 116 -37.82 -9.39 -14.65
N ARG A 117 -38.17 -8.21 -14.14
CA ARG A 117 -39.39 -8.00 -13.36
C ARG A 117 -40.56 -7.68 -14.30
N PRO A 118 -41.79 -8.09 -13.97
CA PRO A 118 -42.90 -8.12 -14.91
C PRO A 118 -43.62 -6.77 -15.04
N SER A 119 -44.21 -6.65 -16.22
CA SER A 119 -45.15 -5.68 -16.76
C SER A 119 -46.58 -5.79 -16.20
N GLY A 120 -47.28 -4.65 -16.19
CA GLY A 120 -48.75 -4.53 -16.18
C GLY A 120 -49.19 -3.33 -15.33
N GLY A 121 -50.00 -2.36 -15.76
CA GLY A 121 -50.68 -2.13 -17.03
C GLY A 121 -51.71 -0.99 -16.87
N VAL A 122 -51.66 -0.02 -17.79
CA VAL A 122 -52.78 0.70 -18.47
C VAL A 122 -53.81 1.51 -17.65
N ALA A 123 -53.89 2.82 -17.97
CA ALA A 123 -55.08 3.57 -18.46
C ALA A 123 -54.79 5.09 -18.33
N VAL A 124 -54.45 5.82 -19.39
CA VAL A 124 -55.33 6.54 -20.34
C VAL A 124 -56.50 7.27 -19.67
N ARG A 125 -56.50 8.62 -19.71
CA ARG A 125 -57.42 9.44 -20.53
C ARG A 125 -57.15 10.95 -20.37
N HIS A 126 -57.32 11.62 -21.51
CA HIS A 126 -57.43 13.06 -21.75
C HIS A 126 -58.49 13.75 -20.87
N ASP A 127 -58.32 15.06 -20.60
CA ASP A 127 -59.05 16.19 -21.24
C ASP A 127 -59.24 17.35 -20.25
N ARG A 128 -58.53 18.47 -20.46
CA ARG A 128 -59.02 19.84 -20.66
C ARG A 128 -57.89 20.86 -20.57
#